data_AF-A0A3D0EVF3-F1
#
_entry.id   AF-A0A3D0EVF3-F1
#
_cell.length_a   1.000
_cell.length_b   1.000
_cell.length_c   1.000
_cell.angle_alpha   90.00
_cell.angle_beta   90.00
_cell.angle_gamma   90.00
#
_symmetry.space_group_name_H-M   'P 1'
#
loop_
_entity.id
_entity.type
_entity.pdbx_description
1 polymer ?
#
loop_
_entity_poly.entity_id
_entity_poly.type
_entity_poly.pdbx_seq_one_letter_code
_entity_poly.pdbx_strand_id
1 'polypeptide(L)'
;MIALEALLAQSDTGLAQGRFREAGIGTGSRYQIQEKIRGDHIWWLSPDEVATTPDIFLQLDQLKDHLNRKLYLGLFDFESHLARYKPGSGYERHYDRPKGSARRKLTVTLYLGLVDRVRGLLTAIFAT
;
A
#
# COMPACT_ATOMS: atom_id res chain seq x y z
N MET A 1 12.68 8.47 -12.05
CA MET A 1 13.46 7.56 -11.17
C MET A 1 13.52 8.05 -9.73
N ILE A 2 13.74 9.35 -9.48
CA ILE A 2 13.91 9.94 -8.13
C ILE A 2 12.76 9.63 -7.13
N ALA A 3 11.50 9.65 -7.57
CA ALA A 3 10.35 9.49 -6.66
C ALA A 3 10.27 8.09 -5.97
N LEU A 4 10.65 7.02 -6.67
CA LEU A 4 10.64 5.67 -6.09
C LEU A 4 11.81 5.46 -5.12
N GLU A 5 12.95 6.11 -5.38
CA GLU A 5 14.11 6.08 -4.48
C GLU A 5 13.82 6.78 -3.16
N ALA A 6 13.15 7.95 -3.21
CA ALA A 6 12.72 8.68 -2.02
C ALA A 6 11.75 7.84 -1.16
N LEU A 7 10.82 7.13 -1.80
CA LEU A 7 9.87 6.26 -1.12
C LEU A 7 10.55 5.01 -0.52
N LEU A 8 11.54 4.45 -1.21
CA LEU A 8 12.37 3.37 -0.67
C LEU A 8 13.15 3.85 0.56
N ALA A 9 13.74 5.06 0.51
CA ALA A 9 14.43 5.66 1.64
C ALA A 9 13.50 5.91 2.83
N GLN A 10 12.30 6.48 2.60
CA GLN A 10 11.27 6.62 3.63
C GLN A 10 10.93 5.28 4.28
N SER A 11 10.79 4.23 3.45
CA SER A 11 10.52 2.87 3.93
C SER A 11 11.66 2.31 4.78
N ASP A 12 12.92 2.49 4.37
CA ASP A 12 14.09 2.05 5.15
C ASP A 12 14.20 2.82 6.47
N THR A 13 13.98 4.14 6.48
CA THR A 13 13.95 4.96 7.70
C THR A 13 12.83 4.52 8.65
N GLY A 14 11.62 4.30 8.13
CA GLY A 14 10.49 3.84 8.93
C GLY A 14 10.72 2.46 9.56
N LEU A 15 11.44 1.58 8.85
CA LEU A 15 11.84 0.28 9.37
C LEU A 15 12.79 0.44 10.56
N ALA A 16 13.83 1.27 10.42
CA ALA A 16 14.77 1.55 11.51
C ALA A 16 14.10 2.20 12.74
N GLN A 17 13.02 2.95 12.52
CA GLN A 17 12.24 3.60 13.57
C GLN A 17 11.11 2.72 14.15
N GLY A 18 10.96 1.47 13.70
CA GLY A 18 9.91 0.57 14.20
C GLY A 18 8.49 0.99 13.83
N ARG A 19 8.30 1.70 12.71
CA ARG A 19 6.97 2.16 12.24
C ARG A 19 6.09 1.02 11.72
N PHE A 20 6.70 -0.07 11.30
CA PHE A 20 6.02 -1.23 10.73
C PHE A 20 5.38 -2.11 11.81
N ARG A 21 4.18 -2.61 11.53
CA ARG A 21 3.43 -3.54 12.39
C ARG A 21 3.01 -4.78 11.61
N GLU A 22 2.87 -5.91 12.28
CA GLU A 22 2.36 -7.14 11.64
C GLU A 22 0.99 -6.88 11.00
N ALA A 23 0.85 -7.27 9.73
CA ALA A 23 -0.40 -7.13 9.02
C ALA A 23 -1.41 -8.19 9.49
N GLY A 24 -2.64 -7.77 9.72
CA GLY A 24 -3.75 -8.67 10.00
C GLY A 24 -4.73 -8.80 8.83
N ILE A 25 -5.65 -9.74 8.98
CA ILE A 25 -6.79 -9.97 8.08
C ILE A 25 -8.10 -9.70 8.82
N GLY A 26 -9.14 -9.31 8.09
CA GLY A 26 -10.44 -8.97 8.65
C GLY A 26 -10.52 -7.55 9.20
N THR A 27 -11.66 -7.19 9.80
CA THR A 27 -11.96 -5.84 10.28
C THR A 27 -12.68 -5.89 11.62
N GLY A 28 -12.51 -4.87 12.46
CA GLY A 28 -13.19 -4.75 13.74
C GLY A 28 -12.91 -5.95 14.66
N SER A 29 -13.95 -6.54 15.24
CA SER A 29 -13.82 -7.70 16.13
C SER A 29 -13.34 -8.99 15.44
N ARG A 30 -13.28 -9.02 14.11
CA ARG A 30 -12.76 -10.14 13.31
C ARG A 30 -11.31 -9.93 12.86
N TYR A 31 -10.67 -8.84 13.28
CA TYR A 31 -9.26 -8.59 12.99
C TYR A 31 -8.38 -9.61 13.70
N GLN A 32 -7.46 -10.23 12.97
CA GLN A 32 -6.54 -11.22 13.51
C GLN A 32 -5.23 -11.24 12.72
N ILE A 33 -4.13 -11.56 13.41
CA ILE A 33 -2.82 -11.79 12.80
C ILE A 33 -2.72 -13.28 12.48
N GLN A 34 -2.60 -13.61 11.19
CA GLN A 34 -2.41 -14.98 10.71
C GLN A 34 -1.25 -15.03 9.71
N GLU A 35 -0.03 -15.21 10.22
CA GLU A 35 1.21 -15.14 9.43
C GLU A 35 1.24 -16.15 8.28
N LYS A 36 0.56 -17.30 8.41
CA LYS A 36 0.41 -18.30 7.35
C LYS A 36 -0.37 -17.78 6.15
N ILE A 37 -1.34 -16.89 6.37
CA ILE A 37 -2.16 -16.28 5.31
C ILE A 37 -1.49 -15.02 4.77
N ARG A 38 -1.00 -14.15 5.67
CA ARG A 38 -0.39 -12.86 5.34
C ARG A 38 0.76 -12.59 6.31
N GLY A 39 2.00 -12.58 5.80
CA GLY A 39 3.22 -12.47 6.60
C GLY A 39 4.05 -11.21 6.36
N ASP A 40 3.46 -10.13 5.84
CA ASP A 40 4.10 -8.82 5.76
C ASP A 40 3.92 -7.99 7.03
N HIS A 41 4.83 -7.04 7.21
CA HIS A 41 4.64 -5.93 8.12
C HIS A 41 4.27 -4.71 7.31
N ILE A 42 3.29 -3.96 7.77
CA ILE A 42 2.78 -2.77 7.10
C ILE A 42 2.95 -1.51 7.94
N TRP A 43 3.09 -0.39 7.26
CA TRP A 43 3.05 0.94 7.84
C TRP A 43 2.08 1.79 7.02
N TRP A 44 0.91 2.07 7.59
CA TRP A 44 -0.07 2.99 7.01
C TRP A 44 0.45 4.42 7.07
N LEU A 45 0.43 5.10 5.93
CA LEU A 45 0.96 6.46 5.81
C LEU A 45 -0.11 7.49 6.15
N SER A 46 0.20 8.39 7.07
CA SER A 46 -0.60 9.59 7.35
C SER A 46 -0.44 10.63 6.23
N PRO A 47 -1.32 11.66 6.17
CA PRO A 47 -1.14 12.78 5.24
C PRO A 47 0.22 13.47 5.37
N ASP A 48 0.74 13.60 6.59
CA ASP A 48 2.07 14.19 6.84
C ASP A 48 3.19 13.29 6.30
N GLU A 49 3.05 11.97 6.43
CA GLU A 49 4.01 11.00 5.92
C GLU A 49 3.96 10.92 4.39
N VAL A 50 2.79 11.06 3.79
CA VAL A 50 2.58 11.20 2.33
C VAL A 50 3.28 12.47 1.81
N ALA A 51 3.18 13.58 2.55
CA ALA A 51 3.78 14.85 2.16
C ALA A 51 5.32 14.83 2.10
N THR A 52 5.98 13.82 2.69
CA THR A 52 7.44 13.66 2.62
C THR A 52 7.93 13.17 1.26
N THR A 53 7.07 12.53 0.46
CA THR A 53 7.39 12.01 -0.88
C THR A 53 6.30 12.42 -1.89
N PRO A 54 6.04 13.73 -2.07
CA PRO A 54 4.82 14.21 -2.72
C PRO A 54 4.69 13.80 -4.19
N ASP A 55 5.82 13.62 -4.90
CA ASP A 55 5.83 13.34 -6.33
C ASP A 55 5.09 12.04 -6.71
N ILE A 56 5.25 10.97 -5.91
CA ILE A 56 4.58 9.70 -6.22
C ILE A 56 3.08 9.78 -5.94
N PHE A 57 2.70 10.47 -4.87
CA PHE A 57 1.30 10.63 -4.49
C PHE A 57 0.55 11.58 -5.42
N LEU A 58 1.24 12.60 -5.96
CA LEU A 58 0.69 13.44 -7.03
C LEU A 58 0.44 12.62 -8.30
N GLN A 59 1.36 11.71 -8.68
CA GLN A 59 1.15 10.82 -9.83
C GLN A 59 -0.02 9.86 -9.60
N LEU A 60 -0.19 9.34 -8.38
CA LEU A 60 -1.33 8.50 -8.00
C LEU A 60 -2.66 9.27 -8.10
N ASP A 61 -2.68 10.55 -7.69
CA ASP A 61 -3.86 11.40 -7.82
C ASP A 61 -4.17 11.76 -9.28
N GLN A 62 -3.16 12.05 -10.09
CA GLN A 62 -3.31 12.25 -11.54
C GLN A 62 -3.83 10.99 -12.25
N LEU A 63 -3.38 9.80 -11.83
CA LEU A 63 -3.87 8.52 -12.33
C LEU A 63 -5.35 8.33 -11.98
N LYS A 64 -5.73 8.61 -10.73
CA LYS A 64 -7.13 8.57 -10.27
C LYS A 64 -8.03 9.42 -11.17
N ASP A 65 -7.64 10.67 -11.39
CA ASP A 65 -8.37 11.62 -12.22
C ASP A 65 -8.46 11.18 -13.68
N HIS A 66 -7.37 10.64 -14.22
CA HIS A 66 -7.36 10.08 -15.57
C HIS A 66 -8.34 8.91 -15.71
N LEU A 67 -8.30 7.96 -14.77
CA LEU A 67 -9.18 6.79 -14.78
C LEU A 67 -10.64 7.17 -14.55
N ASN A 68 -10.92 8.15 -13.70
CA ASN A 68 -12.27 8.70 -13.54
C ASN A 68 -12.82 9.26 -14.85
N ARG A 69 -12.02 10.04 -15.59
CA ARG A 69 -12.44 10.60 -16.87
C ARG A 69 -12.64 9.56 -17.97
N LYS A 70 -11.83 8.49 -17.98
CA LYS A 70 -11.84 7.49 -19.05
C LYS A 70 -12.76 6.31 -18.80
N LEU A 71 -12.93 5.94 -17.53
CA LEU A 71 -13.61 4.70 -17.13
C LEU A 71 -14.77 4.95 -16.17
N TYR A 72 -15.07 6.20 -15.81
CA TYR A 72 -16.20 6.58 -14.95
C TYR A 72 -16.24 5.83 -13.60
N LEU A 73 -15.07 5.58 -13.02
CA LEU A 73 -14.95 4.76 -11.79
C LEU A 73 -15.46 5.46 -10.54
N GLY A 74 -15.45 6.80 -10.53
CA GLY A 74 -15.89 7.63 -9.40
C GLY A 74 -14.99 7.50 -8.17
N LEU A 75 -13.67 7.36 -8.36
CA LEU A 75 -12.66 7.30 -7.30
C LEU A 75 -12.53 8.68 -6.61
N PHE A 76 -12.64 8.76 -5.29
CA PHE A 76 -12.57 10.04 -4.55
C PHE A 76 -11.21 10.23 -3.89
N ASP A 77 -10.80 9.28 -3.05
CA ASP A 77 -9.56 9.28 -2.30
C ASP A 77 -8.82 7.94 -2.40
N PHE A 78 -7.69 7.84 -1.70
CA PHE A 78 -7.01 6.59 -1.46
C PHE A 78 -6.40 6.53 -0.07
N GLU A 79 -6.35 5.32 0.48
CA GLU A 79 -5.52 4.97 1.63
C GLU A 79 -4.21 4.35 1.12
N SER A 80 -3.09 4.53 1.83
CA SER A 80 -1.82 3.94 1.40
C SER A 80 -0.99 3.39 2.55
N HIS A 81 -0.24 2.33 2.27
CA HIS A 81 0.69 1.75 3.22
C HIS A 81 1.95 1.21 2.54
N LEU A 82 3.06 1.29 3.24
CA LEU A 82 4.27 0.54 2.90
C LEU A 82 4.15 -0.90 3.42
N ALA A 83 4.72 -1.87 2.72
CA ALA A 83 4.77 -3.27 3.14
C ALA A 83 6.19 -3.84 3.01
N ARG A 84 6.58 -4.67 3.97
CA ARG A 84 7.87 -5.40 4.01
C ARG A 84 7.59 -6.87 4.29
N TYR A 85 8.13 -7.74 3.44
CA TYR A 85 8.02 -9.19 3.58
C TYR A 85 9.33 -9.74 4.15
N LYS A 86 9.23 -10.61 5.16
CA LYS A 86 10.36 -11.39 5.62
C LYS A 86 10.70 -12.44 4.55
N PRO A 87 11.96 -12.87 4.40
CA PRO A 87 12.28 -13.99 3.51
C PRO A 87 11.41 -15.21 3.82
N GLY A 88 10.78 -15.78 2.79
CA GLY A 88 9.87 -16.92 2.93
C GLY A 88 8.44 -16.58 3.34
N SER A 89 8.12 -15.31 3.62
CA SER A 89 6.74 -14.88 3.86
C SER A 89 6.05 -14.46 2.57
N GLY A 90 4.72 -14.42 2.61
CA GLY A 90 3.90 -14.05 1.47
C GLY A 90 2.50 -13.65 1.88
N TYR A 91 1.64 -13.51 0.88
CA TYR A 91 0.21 -13.33 1.06
C TYR A 91 -0.51 -14.32 0.16
N GLU A 92 -1.29 -15.22 0.76
CA GLU A 92 -2.17 -16.13 0.05
C GLU A 92 -3.14 -15.39 -0.88
N ARG A 93 -3.68 -16.14 -1.86
CA ARG A 93 -4.63 -15.62 -2.83
C ARG A 93 -5.85 -15.03 -2.14
N HIS A 94 -6.14 -13.76 -2.42
CA HIS A 94 -7.24 -13.02 -1.82
C HIS A 94 -7.82 -11.97 -2.78
N TYR A 95 -8.88 -11.29 -2.33
CA TYR A 95 -9.41 -10.09 -2.95
C TYR A 95 -9.18 -8.90 -2.00
N ASP A 96 -8.62 -7.81 -2.51
CA ASP A 96 -8.42 -6.58 -1.73
C ASP A 96 -9.72 -5.93 -1.26
N ARG A 97 -10.81 -6.20 -1.98
CA ARG A 97 -12.17 -5.84 -1.62
C ARG A 97 -12.81 -6.98 -0.82
N PRO A 98 -12.97 -6.84 0.51
CA PRO A 98 -13.65 -7.85 1.31
C PRO A 98 -15.10 -8.03 0.83
N LYS A 99 -15.64 -9.24 0.98
CA LYS A 99 -17.06 -9.51 0.68
C LYS A 99 -17.95 -8.58 1.52
N GLY A 100 -18.93 -7.95 0.86
CA GLY A 100 -19.85 -7.00 1.51
C GLY A 100 -19.33 -5.57 1.62
N SER A 101 -18.10 -5.29 1.20
CA SER A 101 -17.59 -3.92 1.06
C SER A 101 -17.77 -3.42 -0.38
N ALA A 102 -18.38 -2.24 -0.54
CA ALA A 102 -18.31 -1.47 -1.78
C ALA A 102 -17.05 -0.58 -1.83
N ARG A 103 -16.35 -0.43 -0.70
CA ARG A 103 -15.12 0.34 -0.57
C ARG A 103 -13.99 -0.45 -1.20
N ARG A 104 -13.12 0.25 -1.96
CA ARG A 104 -12.00 -0.25 -2.78
C ARG A 104 -12.41 -0.73 -4.18
N LYS A 105 -12.21 0.15 -5.17
CA LYS A 105 -12.46 -0.13 -6.60
C LYS A 105 -11.19 -0.36 -7.41
N LEU A 106 -10.08 0.23 -6.99
CA LEU A 106 -8.78 0.12 -7.65
C LEU A 106 -7.68 -0.04 -6.59
N THR A 107 -6.84 -1.05 -6.75
CA THR A 107 -5.58 -1.16 -6.00
C THR A 107 -4.42 -0.88 -6.95
N VAL A 108 -3.47 -0.07 -6.49
CA VAL A 108 -2.19 0.15 -7.15
C VAL A 108 -1.09 -0.31 -6.20
N THR A 109 -0.25 -1.22 -6.66
CA THR A 109 0.93 -1.70 -5.90
C THR A 109 2.20 -1.35 -6.67
N LEU A 110 3.08 -0.61 -6.02
CA LEU A 110 4.39 -0.26 -6.53
C LEU A 110 5.45 -1.11 -5.83
N TYR A 111 6.26 -1.80 -6.61
CA TYR A 111 7.38 -2.59 -6.11
C TYR A 111 8.59 -1.68 -5.90
N LEU A 112 9.16 -1.71 -4.69
CA LEU A 112 10.31 -0.88 -4.31
C LEU A 112 11.53 -1.76 -4.11
N GLY A 113 12.60 -1.48 -4.85
CA GLY A 113 13.83 -2.26 -4.75
C GLY A 113 14.68 -2.17 -6.02
N LEU A 114 15.68 -3.04 -6.08
CA LEU A 114 16.49 -3.24 -7.29
C LEU A 114 15.82 -4.29 -8.18
N VAL A 115 16.18 -4.29 -9.46
CA VAL A 115 15.62 -5.18 -10.49
C VAL A 115 15.61 -6.66 -10.02
N ASP A 116 16.65 -7.07 -9.29
CA ASP A 116 16.80 -8.46 -8.82
C ASP A 116 16.41 -8.65 -7.34
N ARG A 117 15.97 -7.59 -6.65
CA ARG A 117 15.62 -7.65 -5.23
C ARG A 117 14.59 -6.58 -4.87
N VAL A 118 13.32 -7.00 -4.77
CA VAL A 118 12.28 -6.23 -4.10
C VAL A 118 12.62 -6.14 -2.60
N ARG A 119 12.68 -4.92 -2.08
CA ARG A 119 12.95 -4.64 -0.66
C ARG A 119 11.69 -4.26 0.10
N GLY A 120 10.66 -3.77 -0.59
CA GLY A 120 9.36 -3.45 -0.03
C GLY A 120 8.34 -3.13 -1.12
N LEU A 121 7.11 -2.83 -0.72
CA LEU A 121 6.03 -2.40 -1.59
C LEU A 121 5.41 -1.11 -1.04
N LEU A 122 4.83 -0.29 -1.91
CA LEU A 122 3.80 0.67 -1.54
C LEU A 122 2.48 0.21 -2.16
N THR A 123 1.45 0.07 -1.34
CA THR A 123 0.09 -0.19 -1.80
C THR A 123 -0.74 1.07 -1.59
N ALA A 124 -1.37 1.57 -2.65
CA ALA A 124 -2.38 2.62 -2.61
C ALA A 124 -3.72 2.02 -3.05
N ILE A 125 -4.75 2.18 -2.22
CA ILE A 125 -6.05 1.58 -2.43
C ILE A 125 -7.06 2.71 -2.57
N PHE A 126 -7.62 2.84 -3.77
CA PHE A 126 -8.61 3.86 -4.10
C PHE A 126 -10.02 3.35 -3.82
N ALA A 127 -10.78 4.14 -3.08
CA ALA A 127 -12.17 3.87 -2.77
C ALA A 127 -13.10 4.87 -3.46
N THR A 128 -14.39 4.61 -3.30
CA THR A 128 -15.45 5.55 -3.65
C THR A 128 -16.22 6.00 -2.45
#